data_AF-W7IRG3-F1
#
_entry.id   AF-W7IRG3-F1
#
_cell.length_a   1.000
_cell.length_b   1.000
_cell.length_c   1.000
_cell.angle_alpha   90.00
_cell.angle_beta   90.00
_cell.angle_gamma   90.00
#
_symmetry.space_group_name_H-M   'P 1'
#
loop_
_entity.id
_entity.type
_entity.pdbx_description
1 polymer ?
#
loop_
_entity_poly.entity_id
_entity_poly.type
_entity_poly.pdbx_seq_one_letter_code
_entity_poly.pdbx_strand_id
1 'polypeptide(L)' 'MPLVVGVSAANVNDHFALPALVRAIPRVRTPRRARRFRPDKLHADKAYDVRETRK' A
#
# COMPACT_ATOMS: atom_id res chain seq x y z
N MET A 1 -0.35 11.82 8.25
CA MET A 1 -0.45 10.84 7.14
C MET A 1 -0.93 9.53 7.73
N PRO A 2 -1.88 8.81 7.11
CA PRO A 2 -2.35 7.51 7.61
C PRO A 2 -1.26 6.44 7.46
N LEU A 3 -1.22 5.48 8.39
CA LEU A 3 -0.26 4.37 8.42
C LEU A 3 -1.00 3.05 8.61
N VAL A 4 -0.54 2.01 7.92
CA VAL A 4 -0.99 0.62 8.07
C VAL A 4 0.26 -0.26 8.20
N VAL A 5 0.23 -1.21 9.13
CA VAL A 5 1.31 -2.18 9.36
C VAL A 5 0.72 -3.58 9.31
N GLY A 6 1.44 -4.50 8.67
CA GLY A 6 1.13 -5.93 8.68
C GLY A 6 2.31 -6.72 9.22
N VAL A 7 2.03 -7.84 9.88
CA VAL A 7 3.04 -8.80 10.34
C VAL A 7 2.86 -10.07 9.54
N SER A 8 3.94 -10.55 8.93
CA SER A 8 3.98 -11.79 8.16
C SER A 8 4.98 -12.77 8.78
N ALA A 9 4.93 -14.03 8.36
CA ALA A 9 5.97 -14.99 8.72
C ALA A 9 7.30 -14.60 8.05
N ALA A 10 8.42 -15.05 8.62
CA ALA A 10 9.78 -14.57 8.32
C ALA A 10 10.18 -14.57 6.84
N ASN A 11 9.52 -15.37 5.99
CA ASN A 11 9.84 -15.48 4.56
C ASN A 11 8.57 -15.50 3.70
N VAL A 12 7.59 -14.64 4.01
CA VAL A 12 6.44 -14.41 3.15
C VAL A 12 6.78 -13.31 2.16
N ASN A 13 6.52 -13.54 0.88
CA ASN A 13 6.70 -12.52 -0.14
C ASN A 13 5.69 -11.38 0.05
N ASP A 14 6.20 -10.19 0.35
CA ASP A 14 5.42 -8.97 0.60
C ASP A 14 4.56 -8.56 -0.61
N HIS A 15 4.89 -9.00 -1.83
CA HIS A 15 4.06 -8.79 -3.02
C HIS A 15 2.62 -9.27 -2.82
N PHE A 16 2.42 -10.40 -2.12
CA PHE A 16 1.08 -10.90 -1.83
C PHE A 16 0.35 -10.08 -0.78
N ALA A 17 1.09 -9.48 0.17
CA ALA A 17 0.51 -8.69 1.26
C ALA A 17 0.25 -7.22 0.87
N LEU A 18 1.04 -6.66 -0.05
CA LEU A 18 0.98 -5.25 -0.49
C LEU A 18 -0.44 -4.80 -0.92
N PRO A 19 -1.20 -5.54 -1.76
CA PRO A 19 -2.54 -5.12 -2.16
C PRO A 19 -3.53 -5.03 -0.99
N ALA A 20 -3.41 -5.91 0.00
CA ALA A 20 -4.24 -5.89 1.19
C ALA A 20 -3.92 -4.68 2.07
N LEU A 21 -2.62 -4.41 2.29
CA LEU A 21 -2.15 -3.28 3.07
C LEU A 21 -2.55 -1.93 2.45
N VAL A 22 -2.41 -1.78 1.13
CA VAL A 22 -2.81 -0.54 0.42
C VAL A 22 -4.31 -0.28 0.54
N ARG A 23 -5.15 -1.32 0.46
CA ARG A 23 -6.61 -1.18 0.60
C ARG A 23 -7.04 -0.83 2.03
N ALA A 24 -6.23 -1.20 3.02
CA ALA A 24 -6.50 -0.91 4.43
C ALA A 24 -6.14 0.54 4.82
N ILE A 25 -5.48 1.32 3.95
CA ILE A 25 -5.11 2.71 4.25
C ILE A 25 -6.38 3.54 4.52
N PRO A 26 -6.51 4.14 5.73
CA PRO A 26 -7.65 5.00 6.04
C PRO A 26 -7.79 6.18 5.06
N ARG A 27 -9.05 6.51 4.73
CA ARG A 27 -9.38 7.64 3.87
C ARG A 27 -8.90 8.95 4.51
N VAL A 28 -8.09 9.71 3.79
CA VAL A 28 -7.70 11.06 4.20
C VAL A 28 -8.75 12.05 3.71
N ARG A 29 -9.27 12.88 4.63
CA ARG A 29 -10.11 14.03 4.28
C ARG A 29 -9.20 15.14 3.75
N THR A 30 -9.43 15.59 2.52
CA THR A 30 -8.75 16.78 1.99
C THR A 30 -9.59 18.04 2.24
N PRO A 31 -8.98 19.24 2.27
CA PRO A 31 -9.69 20.51 2.45
C PRO A 31 -10.83 20.73 1.44
N ARG A 32 -10.68 20.24 0.21
CA ARG A 32 -11.72 20.32 -0.85
C ARG A 32 -12.80 19.22 -0.75
N ARG A 33 -12.94 18.57 0.41
CA ARG A 33 -13.85 17.43 0.67
C ARG A 33 -13.63 16.18 -0.20
N ALA A 34 -12.63 16.18 -1.10
CA ALA A 34 -12.25 14.97 -1.84
C ALA A 34 -11.63 13.96 -0.86
N ARG A 35 -12.07 12.71 -0.93
CA ARG A 35 -11.54 11.63 -0.10
C ARG A 35 -10.48 10.87 -0.91
N ARG A 36 -9.21 11.00 -0.55
CA ARG A 36 -8.16 10.14 -1.12
C ARG A 36 -8.24 8.78 -0.45
N PHE A 37 -8.44 7.73 -1.26
CA PHE A 37 -8.47 6.33 -0.81
C PHE A 37 -7.17 5.57 -1.16
N ARG A 38 -6.39 6.07 -2.12
CA ARG A 38 -5.14 5.43 -2.55
C ARG A 38 -3.98 6.43 -2.59
N PRO A 39 -2.75 6.00 -2.30
CA PRO A 39 -1.57 6.84 -2.45
C PRO A 39 -1.31 7.14 -3.93
N ASP A 40 -0.74 8.32 -4.21
CA ASP A 40 -0.34 8.70 -5.58
C ASP A 40 0.81 7.85 -6.11
N LYS A 41 1.64 7.33 -5.20
CA LYS A 41 2.83 6.54 -5.50
C LYS A 41 3.00 5.46 -4.42
N LEU A 42 3.28 4.24 -4.84
CA LEU A 42 3.63 3.14 -3.95
C LEU A 42 5.13 2.86 -4.09
N HIS A 43 5.84 2.83 -2.96
CA HIS A 43 7.24 2.45 -2.89
C HIS A 43 7.33 1.14 -2.12
N ALA A 44 7.54 0.07 -2.86
CA ALA A 44 7.99 -1.21 -2.33
C ALA A 44 9.52 -1.27 -2.44
N ASP A 45 10.15 -2.22 -1.73
CA ASP A 45 11.58 -2.44 -1.87
C ASP A 45 11.95 -2.76 -3.34
N LYS A 46 13.12 -2.28 -3.76
CA LYS A 46 13.61 -2.27 -5.14
C LYS A 46 13.71 -3.67 -5.74
N ALA A 47 13.90 -4.69 -4.91
CA ALA A 47 13.93 -6.09 -5.32
C ALA A 47 12.56 -6.60 -5.82
N TYR A 48 11.46 -5.91 -5.54
CA TYR A 48 10.10 -6.36 -5.80
C TYR A 48 9.29 -5.46 -6.73
N ASP A 49 9.89 -4.45 -7.37
CA ASP A 49 9.24 -3.63 -8.42
C ASP A 49 9.16 -4.40 -9.77
N VAL A 50 8.51 -5.56 -9.76
CA VAL A 50 8.24 -6.37 -10.95
C VAL A 50 6.88 -6.01 -11.57
N ARG A 51 6.76 -6.10 -12.89
CA ARG A 51 5.57 -5.65 -13.64
C ARG A 51 4.24 -6.28 -13.17
N GLU A 52 4.29 -7.49 -12.60
CA GLU A 52 3.12 -8.18 -12.02
C GLU A 52 2.57 -7.50 -10.75
N THR A 53 3.38 -6.73 -10.03
CA THR A 53 2.98 -5.98 -8.82
C THR A 53 2.28 -4.64 -9.14
N ARG A 54 2.29 -4.23 -10.41
CA ARG A 54 1.89 -2.89 -10.88
C ARG A 54 0.47 -2.86 -11.48
N LYS A 55 -0.45 -3.70 -10.99
CA LYS A 55 -1.87 -3.73 -11.38
C LYS A 55 -2.80 -3.35 -10.23
#